data_AF-A0A7L9BDB8-F1
#
_entry.id   AF-A0A7L9BDB8-F1
#
_cell.length_a   1.000
_cell.length_b   1.000
_cell.length_c   1.000
_cell.angle_alpha   90.00
_cell.angle_beta   90.00
_cell.angle_gamma   90.00
#
_symmetry.space_group_name_H-M   'P 1'
#
loop_
_entity.id
_entity.type
_entity.pdbx_description
1 polymer ?
#
loop_
_entity_poly.entity_id
_entity_poly.type
_entity_poly.pdbx_seq_one_letter_code
_entity_poly.pdbx_strand_id
1 'polypeptide(L)'
;MLKFVTFLLMVFVACSPSARKEQPEENRSQVVTDLQGGWERLTRWEDGQWVVFRPCDADNMSMEISGDTLVIGWGQDASFGIIRSVAQSEVPEIYILTVEQDEQQVTYRMRWDDEMYNRAEWWLWEDDESVILVRSELLDDYTLIEQPCHECWEDCEEEVEDIE
;
A
#
# COMPACT_ATOMS: atom_id res chain seq x y z
N MET A 1 -68.42 15.63 -39.83
CA MET A 1 -67.87 14.87 -38.68
C MET A 1 -66.86 13.87 -39.22
N LEU A 2 -65.57 14.11 -39.03
CA LEU A 2 -64.50 13.16 -39.36
C LEU A 2 -63.62 13.02 -38.11
N LYS A 3 -63.42 11.77 -37.70
CA LYS A 3 -62.86 11.34 -36.42
C LYS A 3 -61.37 11.04 -36.56
N PHE A 4 -60.60 11.42 -35.54
CA PHE A 4 -59.45 10.72 -34.93
C PHE A 4 -58.18 10.55 -35.78
N VAL A 5 -56.94 10.57 -35.28
CA VAL A 5 -56.34 10.87 -33.97
C VAL A 5 -54.85 11.06 -34.27
N THR A 6 -54.25 12.14 -33.76
CA THR A 6 -52.82 12.40 -33.85
C THR A 6 -52.11 11.60 -32.76
N PHE A 7 -51.32 10.60 -33.14
CA PHE A 7 -50.50 9.84 -32.19
C PHE A 7 -49.17 10.57 -32.00
N LEU A 8 -49.05 11.32 -30.91
CA LEU A 8 -47.84 12.01 -30.49
C LEU A 8 -46.99 11.01 -29.68
N LEU A 9 -45.89 10.51 -30.27
CA LEU A 9 -44.94 9.63 -29.61
C LEU A 9 -44.01 10.48 -28.73
N MET A 10 -44.25 10.53 -27.42
CA MET A 10 -43.29 11.09 -26.45
C MET A 10 -42.16 10.08 -26.22
N VAL A 11 -40.96 10.42 -26.69
CA VAL A 11 -39.72 9.74 -26.33
C VAL A 11 -39.32 10.22 -24.93
N PHE A 12 -39.59 9.41 -23.91
CA PHE A 12 -39.02 9.60 -22.58
C PHE A 12 -37.57 9.09 -22.60
N VAL A 13 -36.62 10.02 -22.73
CA VAL A 13 -35.21 9.77 -22.38
C VAL A 13 -35.13 9.69 -20.85
N ALA A 14 -35.21 8.48 -20.32
CA ALA A 14 -34.92 8.21 -18.92
C ALA A 14 -33.40 8.28 -18.71
N CYS A 15 -32.89 9.46 -18.36
CA CYS A 15 -31.60 9.57 -17.68
C CYS A 15 -31.75 8.88 -16.32
N SER A 16 -31.21 7.66 -16.20
CA SER A 16 -31.01 7.04 -14.90
C SER A 16 -29.86 7.77 -14.20
N PRO A 17 -30.04 8.31 -12.99
CA PRO A 17 -28.90 8.76 -12.20
C PRO A 17 -28.05 7.52 -11.90
N SER A 18 -26.79 7.57 -12.32
CA SER A 18 -25.78 6.58 -11.95
C SER A 18 -25.63 6.63 -10.43
N ALA A 19 -26.32 5.72 -9.75
CA ALA A 19 -26.12 5.49 -8.34
C ALA A 19 -24.73 4.86 -8.19
N ARG A 20 -23.75 5.70 -7.84
CA ARG A 20 -22.48 5.24 -7.26
C ARG A 20 -22.89 4.41 -6.04
N LYS A 21 -22.79 3.09 -6.14
CA LYS A 21 -23.02 2.19 -5.01
C LYS A 21 -21.94 2.48 -3.99
N GLU A 22 -22.26 3.26 -2.97
CA GLU A 22 -21.50 3.25 -1.73
C GLU A 22 -21.51 1.80 -1.24
N GLN A 23 -20.32 1.19 -1.14
CA GLN A 23 -20.20 -0.16 -0.60
C GLN A 23 -20.74 -0.17 0.84
N PRO A 24 -21.37 -1.28 1.27
CA PRO A 24 -21.88 -1.39 2.63
C PRO A 24 -20.76 -1.16 3.64
N GLU A 25 -21.04 -0.28 4.60
CA GLU A 25 -20.14 0.19 5.67
C GLU A 25 -19.45 -0.96 6.44
N GLU A 26 -20.11 -2.12 6.48
CA GLU A 26 -19.63 -3.38 7.07
C GLU A 26 -18.32 -3.90 6.45
N ASN A 27 -18.16 -3.81 5.12
CA ASN A 27 -16.96 -4.32 4.44
C ASN A 27 -15.74 -3.40 4.64
N ARG A 28 -15.97 -2.09 4.82
CA ARG A 28 -14.92 -1.12 5.15
C ARG A 28 -14.33 -1.40 6.54
N SER A 29 -15.19 -1.70 7.51
CA SER A 29 -14.77 -1.98 8.88
C SER A 29 -13.87 -3.21 8.95
N GLN A 30 -14.19 -4.26 8.18
CA GLN A 30 -13.43 -5.50 8.23
C GLN A 30 -12.02 -5.33 7.66
N VAL A 31 -11.87 -4.74 6.46
CA VAL A 31 -10.53 -4.57 5.84
C VAL A 31 -9.62 -3.70 6.70
N VAL A 32 -10.13 -2.60 7.26
CA VAL A 32 -9.34 -1.77 8.18
C VAL A 32 -8.94 -2.55 9.43
N THR A 33 -9.84 -3.41 9.94
CA THR A 33 -9.56 -4.28 11.09
C THR A 33 -8.48 -5.31 10.76
N ASP A 34 -8.55 -5.90 9.57
CA ASP A 34 -7.55 -6.85 9.09
C ASP A 34 -6.21 -6.16 8.84
N LEU A 35 -6.18 -4.87 8.51
CA LEU A 35 -4.94 -4.13 8.30
C LEU A 35 -4.23 -3.68 9.58
N GLN A 36 -4.87 -3.80 10.75
CA GLN A 36 -4.32 -3.28 12.01
C GLN A 36 -2.96 -3.90 12.36
N GLY A 37 -2.13 -3.11 13.04
CA GLY A 37 -0.81 -3.49 13.56
C GLY A 37 0.35 -3.08 12.66
N GLY A 38 1.52 -3.63 12.99
CA GLY A 38 2.78 -3.35 12.33
C GLY A 38 3.06 -4.26 11.14
N TRP A 39 3.69 -3.67 10.14
CA TRP A 39 4.10 -4.30 8.90
C TRP A 39 5.52 -3.87 8.55
N GLU A 40 6.29 -4.78 7.96
CA GLU A 40 7.64 -4.49 7.47
C GLU A 40 7.84 -5.05 6.06
N ARG A 41 8.69 -4.35 5.29
CA ARG A 41 8.98 -4.72 3.91
C ARG A 41 9.80 -5.99 3.84
N LEU A 42 9.41 -6.86 2.91
CA LEU A 42 10.20 -7.97 2.43
C LEU A 42 10.95 -7.57 1.15
N THR A 43 12.18 -8.05 1.05
CA THR A 43 13.03 -7.89 -0.14
C THR A 43 13.22 -9.24 -0.80
N ARG A 44 13.11 -9.28 -2.13
CA ARG A 44 13.41 -10.49 -2.89
C ARG A 44 14.91 -10.56 -3.11
N TRP A 45 15.55 -11.58 -2.57
CA TRP A 45 16.99 -11.81 -2.67
C TRP A 45 17.39 -12.46 -4.00
N GLU A 46 18.69 -12.57 -4.26
CA GLU A 46 19.24 -13.03 -5.54
C GLU A 46 18.80 -14.45 -5.94
N ASP A 47 18.59 -15.32 -4.97
CA ASP A 47 18.11 -16.69 -5.16
C ASP A 47 16.57 -16.79 -5.22
N GLY A 48 15.89 -15.65 -5.13
CA GLY A 48 14.44 -15.51 -5.18
C GLY A 48 13.74 -15.69 -3.83
N GLN A 49 14.46 -15.91 -2.73
CA GLN A 49 13.90 -15.95 -1.38
C GLN A 49 13.42 -14.58 -0.93
N TRP A 50 12.38 -14.55 -0.07
CA TRP A 50 11.98 -13.33 0.63
C TRP A 50 12.76 -13.21 1.93
N VAL A 51 13.35 -12.04 2.16
CA VAL A 51 14.16 -11.74 3.35
C VAL A 51 13.72 -10.44 3.98
N VAL A 52 13.97 -10.30 5.29
CA VAL A 52 13.94 -9.00 5.96
C VAL A 52 15.31 -8.38 5.76
N PHE A 53 15.38 -7.27 5.03
CA PHE A 53 16.64 -6.58 4.76
C PHE A 53 16.74 -5.32 5.62
N ARG A 54 17.83 -5.18 6.38
CA ARG A 54 18.13 -3.98 7.16
C ARG A 54 19.29 -3.23 6.52
N PRO A 55 19.05 -2.05 5.93
CA PRO A 55 20.11 -1.19 5.44
C PRO A 55 21.02 -0.73 6.59
N CYS A 56 22.25 -0.34 6.27
CA CYS A 56 23.19 0.11 7.29
C CYS A 56 22.95 1.56 7.74
N ASP A 57 22.41 2.37 6.84
CA ASP A 57 22.24 3.81 6.97
C ASP A 57 20.77 4.20 7.14
N ALA A 58 19.84 3.25 7.06
CA ALA A 58 18.41 3.49 7.15
C ALA A 58 17.69 2.31 7.82
N ASP A 59 16.50 2.54 8.36
CA ASP A 59 15.62 1.47 8.80
C ASP A 59 15.01 0.75 7.59
N ASN A 60 14.52 -0.48 7.81
CA ASN A 60 13.66 -1.14 6.83
C ASN A 60 12.34 -0.35 6.71
N MET A 61 11.76 -0.33 5.50
CA MET A 61 10.45 0.28 5.31
C MET A 61 9.43 -0.43 6.19
N SER A 62 8.66 0.34 6.93
CA SER A 62 7.63 -0.15 7.85
C SER A 62 6.32 0.60 7.67
N MET A 63 5.24 -0.02 8.12
CA MET A 63 3.92 0.59 8.16
C MET A 63 3.22 0.18 9.44
N GLU A 64 2.62 1.13 10.14
CA GLU A 64 1.80 0.90 11.33
C GLU A 64 0.40 1.44 11.06
N ILE A 65 -0.62 0.60 11.30
CA ILE A 65 -2.03 0.99 11.19
C ILE A 65 -2.70 0.78 12.54
N SER A 66 -3.18 1.87 13.14
CA SER A 66 -3.86 1.87 14.44
C SER A 66 -5.13 2.71 14.38
N GLY A 67 -6.29 2.04 14.45
CA GLY A 67 -7.59 2.66 14.20
C GLY A 67 -7.67 3.15 12.76
N ASP A 68 -7.87 4.46 12.59
CA ASP A 68 -7.84 5.15 11.30
C ASP A 68 -6.51 5.85 11.02
N THR A 69 -5.50 5.66 11.88
CA THR A 69 -4.18 6.26 11.70
C THR A 69 -3.28 5.33 10.88
N LEU A 70 -2.55 5.92 9.94
CA LEU A 70 -1.51 5.26 9.13
C LEU A 70 -0.20 6.00 9.34
N VAL A 71 0.86 5.26 9.69
CA VAL A 71 2.23 5.75 9.70
C VAL A 71 3.05 4.89 8.74
N ILE A 72 3.80 5.51 7.83
CA ILE A 72 4.72 4.80 6.94
C ILE A 72 6.14 5.29 7.24
N GLY A 73 7.00 4.39 7.70
CA GLY A 73 8.42 4.62 7.84
C GLY A 73 9.15 4.31 6.54
N TRP A 74 9.80 5.32 5.95
CA TRP A 74 10.52 5.23 4.68
C TRP A 74 12.02 4.95 4.88
N GLY A 75 12.40 4.43 6.05
CA GLY A 75 13.78 4.11 6.44
C GLY A 75 14.51 5.25 7.17
N GLN A 76 14.49 6.47 6.64
CA GLN A 76 15.07 7.64 7.34
C GLN A 76 14.06 8.76 7.62
N ASP A 77 12.85 8.63 7.12
CA ASP A 77 11.77 9.59 7.29
C ASP A 77 10.46 8.84 7.57
N ALA A 78 9.43 9.54 8.01
CA ALA A 78 8.12 8.96 8.22
C ALA A 78 7.01 9.90 7.77
N SER A 79 6.00 9.34 7.11
CA SER A 79 4.75 10.06 6.84
C SER A 79 3.65 9.61 7.79
N PHE A 80 2.78 10.55 8.14
CA PHE A 80 1.61 10.34 8.97
C PHE A 80 0.35 10.68 8.18
N GLY A 81 -0.69 9.86 8.30
CA GLY A 81 -1.97 10.14 7.68
C GLY A 81 -3.17 9.53 8.38
N ILE A 82 -4.35 10.05 8.03
CA ILE A 82 -5.64 9.54 8.50
C ILE A 82 -6.36 8.84 7.34
N ILE A 83 -6.68 7.56 7.53
CA ILE A 83 -7.44 6.73 6.60
C ILE A 83 -8.89 7.23 6.56
N ARG A 84 -9.23 7.96 5.50
CA ARG A 84 -10.59 8.50 5.31
C ARG A 84 -11.55 7.47 4.74
N SER A 85 -11.06 6.55 3.91
CA SER A 85 -11.85 5.45 3.38
C SER A 85 -10.99 4.31 2.88
N VAL A 86 -11.57 3.10 2.90
CA VAL A 86 -11.06 1.92 2.21
C VAL A 86 -12.20 1.37 1.36
N ALA A 87 -11.93 1.13 0.09
CA ALA A 87 -12.91 0.61 -0.86
C ALA A 87 -12.27 -0.43 -1.78
N GLN A 88 -13.04 -1.41 -2.22
CA GLN A 88 -12.56 -2.31 -3.26
C GLN A 88 -12.52 -1.59 -4.62
N SER A 89 -11.45 -1.82 -5.38
CA SER A 89 -11.30 -1.37 -6.76
C SER A 89 -12.27 -2.11 -7.69
N GLU A 90 -12.39 -1.61 -8.92
CA GLU A 90 -13.04 -2.35 -10.02
C GLU A 90 -12.26 -3.61 -10.42
N VAL A 91 -10.95 -3.60 -10.19
CA VAL A 91 -10.11 -4.79 -10.29
C VAL A 91 -10.32 -5.65 -9.04
N PRO A 92 -10.75 -6.92 -9.18
CA PRO A 92 -10.94 -7.80 -8.04
C PRO A 92 -9.71 -7.86 -7.14
N GLU A 93 -9.94 -8.01 -5.83
CA GLU A 93 -8.91 -8.19 -4.79
C GLU A 93 -7.96 -7.00 -4.56
N ILE A 94 -8.07 -5.94 -5.36
CA ILE A 94 -7.37 -4.68 -5.10
C ILE A 94 -8.26 -3.79 -4.22
N TYR A 95 -7.70 -3.30 -3.12
CA TYR A 95 -8.31 -2.29 -2.27
C TYR A 95 -7.61 -0.95 -2.47
N ILE A 96 -8.39 0.11 -2.39
CA ILE A 96 -7.98 1.50 -2.53
C ILE A 96 -8.16 2.15 -1.16
N LEU A 97 -7.05 2.60 -0.59
CA LEU A 97 -7.01 3.35 0.65
C LEU A 97 -6.84 4.83 0.32
N THR A 98 -7.77 5.64 0.80
CA THR A 98 -7.70 7.09 0.66
C THR A 98 -7.31 7.69 1.99
N VAL A 99 -6.17 8.36 2.02
CA VAL A 99 -5.50 8.86 3.22
C VAL A 99 -5.36 10.37 3.12
N GLU A 100 -5.65 11.07 4.21
CA GLU A 100 -5.35 12.50 4.35
C GLU A 100 -3.97 12.66 4.99
N GLN A 101 -3.05 13.33 4.28
CA GLN A 101 -1.67 13.59 4.69
C GLN A 101 -1.31 15.03 4.33
N ASP A 102 -0.83 15.83 5.28
CA ASP A 102 -0.39 17.22 5.05
C ASP A 102 -1.39 18.08 4.23
N GLU A 103 -2.67 18.02 4.61
CA GLU A 103 -3.79 18.70 3.93
C GLU A 103 -4.05 18.24 2.47
N GLN A 104 -3.39 17.18 2.04
CA GLN A 104 -3.57 16.54 0.74
C GLN A 104 -4.23 15.17 0.88
N GLN A 105 -4.89 14.74 -0.19
CA GLN A 105 -5.49 13.42 -0.27
C GLN A 105 -4.60 12.51 -1.12
N VAL A 106 -4.02 11.51 -0.49
CA VAL A 106 -3.17 10.49 -1.11
C VAL A 106 -3.97 9.20 -1.25
N THR A 107 -3.74 8.47 -2.33
CA THR A 107 -4.39 7.18 -2.57
C THR A 107 -3.33 6.09 -2.67
N TYR A 108 -3.47 5.07 -1.83
CA TYR A 108 -2.67 3.85 -1.89
C TYR A 108 -3.51 2.70 -2.41
N ARG A 109 -2.89 1.74 -3.08
CA ARG A 109 -3.53 0.49 -3.46
C ARG A 109 -2.88 -0.66 -2.72
N MET A 110 -3.65 -1.69 -2.41
CA MET A 110 -3.11 -2.92 -1.87
C MET A 110 -3.86 -4.13 -2.39
N ARG A 111 -3.19 -5.28 -2.38
CA ARG A 111 -3.78 -6.61 -2.61
C ARG A 111 -3.23 -7.59 -1.58
N TRP A 112 -4.09 -8.42 -1.01
CA TRP A 112 -3.65 -9.52 -0.15
C TRP A 112 -2.87 -10.55 -0.96
N ASP A 113 -1.69 -10.93 -0.47
CA ASP A 113 -0.82 -11.90 -1.16
C ASP A 113 -0.94 -13.32 -0.57
N ASP A 114 -1.72 -13.46 0.51
CA ASP A 114 -2.12 -14.74 1.08
C ASP A 114 -3.55 -14.69 1.65
N GLU A 115 -4.15 -15.86 1.86
CA GLU A 115 -5.51 -16.01 2.41
C GLU A 115 -5.59 -15.72 3.92
N MET A 116 -4.45 -15.67 4.60
CA MET A 116 -4.34 -15.45 6.04
C MET A 116 -4.21 -13.96 6.41
N TYR A 117 -4.15 -13.08 5.41
CA TYR A 117 -3.94 -11.64 5.57
C TYR A 117 -2.68 -11.31 6.38
N ASN A 118 -1.62 -12.08 6.13
CA ASN A 118 -0.32 -11.92 6.78
C ASN A 118 0.68 -11.18 5.90
N ARG A 119 0.48 -11.25 4.58
CA ARG A 119 1.28 -10.58 3.58
C ARG A 119 0.40 -9.82 2.60
N ALA A 120 0.84 -8.62 2.23
CA ALA A 120 0.14 -7.77 1.28
C ALA A 120 1.13 -7.10 0.33
N GLU A 121 0.70 -6.98 -0.92
CA GLU A 121 1.35 -6.16 -1.93
C GLU A 121 0.75 -4.75 -1.87
N TRP A 122 1.62 -3.73 -1.85
CA TRP A 122 1.24 -2.33 -1.69
C TRP A 122 1.83 -1.47 -2.81
N TRP A 123 0.98 -0.68 -3.47
CA TRP A 123 1.40 0.40 -4.35
C TRP A 123 1.31 1.71 -3.56
N LEU A 124 2.48 2.17 -3.11
CA LEU A 124 2.61 3.34 -2.25
C LEU A 124 2.95 4.62 -3.03
N TRP A 125 3.28 4.47 -4.32
CA TRP A 125 3.66 5.55 -5.21
C TRP A 125 2.70 5.63 -6.40
N GLU A 126 2.79 6.72 -7.16
CA GLU A 126 1.98 6.93 -8.37
C GLU A 126 2.41 6.04 -9.53
N ASP A 127 3.63 5.51 -9.50
CA ASP A 127 4.07 4.50 -10.46
C ASP A 127 3.48 3.11 -10.12
N ASP A 128 3.59 2.18 -11.06
CA ASP A 128 3.10 0.81 -10.89
C ASP A 128 4.11 -0.06 -10.11
N GLU A 129 5.03 0.53 -9.35
CA GLU A 129 5.92 -0.19 -8.45
C GLU A 129 5.17 -0.57 -7.17
N SER A 130 5.36 -1.81 -6.74
CA SER A 130 4.79 -2.35 -5.50
C SER A 130 5.87 -2.85 -4.56
N VAL A 131 5.53 -2.87 -3.27
CA VAL A 131 6.31 -3.54 -2.23
C VAL A 131 5.49 -4.63 -1.58
N ILE A 132 6.16 -5.69 -1.13
CA ILE A 132 5.55 -6.70 -0.30
C ILE A 132 5.83 -6.35 1.15
N LEU A 133 4.76 -6.20 1.94
CA LEU A 133 4.84 -6.03 3.39
C LEU A 133 4.30 -7.29 4.09
N VAL A 134 4.92 -7.66 5.19
CA VAL A 134 4.47 -8.75 6.07
C VAL A 134 4.23 -8.22 7.47
N ARG A 135 3.31 -8.83 8.22
CA ARG A 135 3.10 -8.49 9.63
C ARG A 135 4.39 -8.59 10.43
N SER A 136 4.66 -7.60 11.27
CA SER A 136 5.87 -7.54 12.10
C SER A 136 6.00 -8.73 13.05
N GLU A 137 4.88 -9.33 13.50
CA GLU A 137 4.90 -10.52 14.36
C GLU A 137 5.38 -11.80 13.67
N LEU A 138 5.49 -11.80 12.34
CA LEU A 138 5.93 -12.94 11.54
C LEU A 138 7.34 -12.78 10.99
N LEU A 139 8.08 -11.73 11.37
CA LEU A 139 9.41 -11.48 10.83
C LEU A 139 10.41 -12.58 11.19
N ASP A 140 10.22 -13.25 12.33
CA ASP A 140 11.04 -14.39 12.76
C ASP A 140 10.93 -15.61 11.82
N ASP A 141 9.93 -15.66 10.95
CA ASP A 141 9.78 -16.70 9.93
C ASP A 141 10.66 -16.45 8.69
N TYR A 142 11.31 -15.28 8.60
CA TYR A 142 12.12 -14.87 7.45
C TYR A 142 13.60 -14.76 7.82
N THR A 143 14.47 -15.02 6.85
CA THR A 143 15.90 -14.75 7.00
C THR A 143 16.12 -13.25 7.12
N LEU A 144 16.83 -12.84 8.18
CA LEU A 144 17.32 -11.47 8.35
C LEU A 144 18.67 -11.31 7.65
N ILE A 145 18.78 -10.29 6.79
CA ILE A 145 20.03 -9.86 6.16
C ILE A 145 20.29 -8.42 6.58
N GLU A 146 21.39 -8.20 7.30
CA GLU A 146 21.81 -6.87 7.74
C GLU A 146 23.01 -6.41 6.90
N GLN A 147 22.90 -5.22 6.30
CA GLN A 147 24.02 -4.61 5.59
C GLN A 147 25.08 -4.18 6.62
N PRO A 148 26.36 -4.53 6.41
CA PRO A 148 27.41 -4.07 7.31
C PRO A 148 27.55 -2.54 7.25
N CYS A 149 27.46 -1.88 8.40
CA CYS A 149 27.75 -0.46 8.53
C CYS A 149 29.27 -0.25 8.49
N HIS A 150 29.78 0.32 7.40
CA HIS A 150 31.14 0.87 7.38
C HIS A 150 31.04 2.38 7.18
N GLU A 151 31.08 3.11 8.28
CA GLU A 151 31.16 4.56 8.24
C GLU A 151 32.62 4.95 7.97
N CYS A 152 32.91 5.39 6.74
CA CYS A 152 34.22 5.95 6.40
C CYS A 152 34.39 7.32 7.07
N TRP A 153 34.79 7.31 8.34
CA TRP A 153 35.25 8.50 9.05
C TRP A 153 36.75 8.70 8.75
N GLU A 154 37.05 9.46 7.71
CA GLU A 154 38.37 10.06 7.37
C GLU A 154 39.61 9.16 7.13
N ASP A 155 39.59 7.83 7.23
CA ASP A 155 40.77 6.98 6.95
C ASP A 155 40.48 5.75 6.05
N CYS A 156 39.74 5.92 4.95
CA CYS A 156 39.48 4.83 3.99
C CYS A 156 40.50 4.73 2.84
N GLU A 157 41.55 5.55 2.83
CA GLU A 157 42.71 5.39 1.94
C GLU A 157 44.01 5.49 2.74
N GLU A 158 44.60 4.36 3.11
CA GLU A 158 46.06 4.18 3.09
C GLU A 158 46.42 2.68 3.25
N GLU A 159 46.40 1.94 2.13
CA GLU A 159 47.43 0.94 1.86
C GLU A 159 47.86 1.07 0.40
N VAL A 160 48.74 2.04 0.14
CA VAL A 160 49.74 1.93 -0.92
C VAL A 160 50.84 1.03 -0.38
N GLU A 161 50.85 -0.24 -0.77
CA GLU A 161 52.10 -0.96 -0.95
C GLU A 161 52.16 -1.49 -2.39
N ASP A 162 52.82 -0.71 -3.24
CA ASP A 162 53.46 -1.20 -4.45
C ASP A 162 54.38 -2.37 -4.05
N ILE A 163 54.01 -3.59 -4.43
CA ILE A 163 54.95 -4.72 -4.40
C ILE A 163 55.61 -4.79 -5.78
N GLU A 164 56.91 -4.44 -5.79
CA GLU A 164 57.85 -4.55 -6.91
C GLU A 164 57.87 -5.93 -7.60
#